data_AF-A0A2H0SUZ9-F1
#
_entry.id   AF-A0A2H0SUZ9-F1
#
_cell.length_a   1.000
_cell.length_b   1.000
_cell.length_c   1.000
_cell.angle_alpha   90.00
_cell.angle_beta   90.00
_cell.angle_gamma   90.00
#
_symmetry.space_group_name_H-M   'P 1'
#
loop_
_entity.id
_entity.type
_entity.pdbx_description
1 polymer ?
#
loop_
_entity_poly.entity_id
_entity_poly.type
_entity_poly.pdbx_seq_one_letter_code
_entity_poly.pdbx_strand_id
1 'polypeptide(L)'
;MRMVSAYNTSMRLSVNKGVLYTAVSAAIIIGGALVAIQYAKGGLRVTENGWQRDTGLLSANSFPTGAQVKINGRLAAATDQTLYLDPDTYEVEISKDGYQPWYKTMIIEKELVTQTNALLFPIAPSLTTLTFTGVEHILPSPDGQKLLYYTASVSAERKKGLYVLDLASSQFSLQKGPRQIIEETSQLNLEQARAIWSPDSTELLLITPNKELLLQADRLNDTSQLKDVSFQRKQILSEWEEEMYLRERQFMREFPEEIVTIATTSAQDVHFSPDKKRLLYTATAELTIPQIVTPPLPASSTQPEARTLKPGGIYVYDREEDKNFELGTVELSEGNGVKRLLAEDVFEPAPRTLDASPSSFLTLQATTSA
;
A
#
# COMPACT_ATOMS: atom_id res chain seq x y z
N MET A 1 -48.76 85.79 17.68
CA MET A 1 -48.12 85.52 16.36
C MET A 1 -46.61 85.42 16.56
N ARG A 2 -46.05 84.20 16.53
CA ARG A 2 -44.69 83.88 16.04
C ARG A 2 -44.52 82.36 16.05
N MET A 3 -44.54 81.78 14.85
CA MET A 3 -44.23 80.37 14.60
C MET A 3 -42.77 80.09 14.97
N VAL A 4 -42.53 79.00 15.70
CA VAL A 4 -41.22 78.37 15.79
C VAL A 4 -41.14 77.37 14.64
N SER A 5 -40.31 77.67 13.65
CA SER A 5 -40.03 76.77 12.52
C SER A 5 -38.92 75.80 12.94
N ALA A 6 -39.23 74.51 12.98
CA ALA A 6 -38.25 73.45 13.17
C ALA A 6 -37.52 73.19 11.83
N TYR A 7 -36.20 73.38 11.81
CA TYR A 7 -35.37 72.99 10.65
C TYR A 7 -35.12 71.48 10.68
N ASN A 8 -35.54 70.80 9.62
CA ASN A 8 -35.29 69.39 9.37
C ASN A 8 -33.97 69.23 8.59
N THR A 9 -32.92 68.76 9.25
CA THR A 9 -31.61 68.52 8.64
C THR A 9 -31.61 67.15 7.95
N SER A 10 -31.85 67.13 6.64
CA SER A 10 -31.66 65.90 5.86
C SER A 10 -30.17 65.72 5.52
N MET A 11 -29.54 64.73 6.14
CA MET A 11 -28.14 64.35 5.89
C MET A 11 -28.05 63.63 4.54
N ARG A 12 -27.57 64.31 3.49
CA ARG A 12 -27.25 63.68 2.19
C ARG A 12 -25.82 63.14 2.24
N LEU A 13 -25.66 61.81 2.32
CA LEU A 13 -24.37 61.16 2.11
C LEU A 13 -23.91 61.34 0.66
N SER A 14 -22.89 62.16 0.42
CA SER A 14 -22.20 62.22 -0.87
C SER A 14 -21.16 61.11 -0.93
N VAL A 15 -21.50 59.98 -1.55
CA VAL A 15 -20.56 58.87 -1.75
C VAL A 15 -19.55 59.25 -2.84
N ASN A 16 -18.26 59.16 -2.55
CA ASN A 16 -17.20 59.38 -3.53
C ASN A 16 -17.26 58.30 -4.62
N LYS A 17 -17.34 58.70 -5.90
CA LYS A 17 -17.43 57.77 -7.05
C LYS A 17 -16.29 56.75 -7.08
N GLY A 18 -15.08 57.12 -6.64
CA GLY A 18 -13.95 56.18 -6.56
C GLY A 18 -14.15 55.07 -5.51
N VAL A 19 -14.80 55.40 -4.39
CA VAL A 19 -15.17 54.41 -3.35
C VAL A 19 -16.29 53.50 -3.85
N LEU A 20 -17.21 54.03 -4.66
CA LEU A 20 -18.27 53.24 -5.27
C LEU A 20 -17.71 52.23 -6.30
N TYR A 21 -16.80 52.65 -7.18
CA TYR A 21 -16.19 51.74 -8.16
C TYR A 21 -15.38 50.63 -7.50
N THR A 22 -14.58 50.97 -6.48
CA THR A 22 -13.80 49.98 -5.74
C THR A 22 -14.70 49.00 -4.97
N ALA A 23 -15.78 49.48 -4.35
CA ALA A 23 -16.75 48.61 -3.68
C ALA A 23 -17.47 47.67 -4.67
N VAL A 24 -17.84 48.16 -5.86
CA VAL A 24 -18.46 47.33 -6.91
C VAL A 24 -17.48 46.29 -7.45
N SER A 25 -16.23 46.67 -7.74
CA SER A 25 -15.20 45.72 -8.19
C SER A 25 -14.91 44.66 -7.13
N ALA A 26 -14.82 45.04 -5.84
CA ALA A 26 -14.66 44.10 -4.75
C ALA A 26 -15.85 43.13 -4.66
N ALA A 27 -17.09 43.64 -4.78
CA ALA A 27 -18.28 42.80 -4.78
C ALA A 27 -18.32 41.81 -5.96
N ILE A 28 -17.89 42.22 -7.15
CA ILE A 28 -17.79 41.33 -8.33
C ILE A 28 -16.73 40.25 -8.10
N ILE A 29 -15.55 40.61 -7.58
CA ILE A 29 -14.47 39.65 -7.32
C ILE A 29 -14.91 38.65 -6.25
N ILE A 30 -15.48 39.11 -5.14
CA ILE A 30 -15.97 38.25 -4.06
C ILE A 30 -17.10 37.35 -4.57
N GLY A 31 -18.07 37.91 -5.30
CA GLY A 31 -19.16 37.13 -5.89
C GLY A 31 -18.66 36.08 -6.89
N GLY A 32 -17.74 36.46 -7.78
CA GLY A 32 -17.11 35.56 -8.74
C GLY A 32 -16.31 34.44 -8.06
N ALA A 33 -15.56 34.76 -7.01
CA ALA A 33 -14.81 33.77 -6.23
C ALA A 33 -15.75 32.79 -5.52
N LEU A 34 -16.85 33.26 -4.92
CA LEU A 34 -17.85 32.39 -4.28
C LEU A 34 -18.51 31.44 -5.28
N VAL A 35 -18.85 31.92 -6.47
CA VAL A 35 -19.40 31.07 -7.55
C VAL A 35 -18.37 30.05 -8.02
N ALA A 36 -17.11 30.45 -8.21
CA ALA A 36 -16.04 29.55 -8.60
C ALA A 36 -15.78 28.45 -7.56
N ILE A 37 -15.82 28.79 -6.26
CA ILE A 37 -15.69 27.83 -5.16
C ILE A 37 -16.87 26.84 -5.16
N GLN A 38 -18.12 27.32 -5.27
CA GLN A 38 -19.29 26.44 -5.32
C GLN A 38 -19.28 25.54 -6.54
N TYR A 39 -18.79 26.02 -7.68
CA TYR A 39 -18.63 25.22 -8.89
C TYR A 39 -17.55 24.14 -8.72
N ALA A 40 -16.40 24.49 -8.12
CA ALA A 40 -15.29 23.57 -7.87
C ALA A 40 -15.65 22.47 -6.86
N LYS A 41 -16.44 22.78 -5.83
CA LYS A 41 -16.92 21.82 -4.83
C LYS A 41 -18.06 20.92 -5.31
N GLY A 42 -18.62 21.17 -6.50
CA GLY A 42 -19.81 20.44 -6.98
C GLY A 42 -21.13 20.90 -6.34
N GLY A 43 -21.14 21.98 -5.56
CA GLY A 43 -22.36 22.54 -4.95
C GLY A 43 -23.27 23.31 -5.93
N LEU A 44 -22.74 23.74 -7.09
CA LEU A 44 -23.53 24.42 -8.13
C LEU A 44 -23.09 23.99 -9.53
N ARG A 45 -23.96 23.30 -10.26
CA ARG A 45 -23.71 22.82 -11.64
C ARG A 45 -24.82 23.21 -12.59
N VAL A 46 -24.42 23.52 -13.83
CA VAL A 46 -25.35 23.73 -14.95
C VAL A 46 -25.46 22.42 -15.71
N THR A 47 -26.67 21.88 -15.80
CA THR A 47 -27.04 20.69 -16.57
C THR A 47 -28.01 21.07 -17.68
N GLU A 48 -28.30 20.15 -18.60
CA GLU A 48 -29.31 20.36 -19.66
C GLU A 48 -30.70 20.71 -19.09
N ASN A 49 -30.99 20.28 -17.85
CA ASN A 49 -32.26 20.52 -17.15
C ASN A 49 -32.21 21.75 -16.20
N GLY A 50 -31.12 22.54 -16.24
CA GLY A 50 -30.92 23.72 -15.41
C GLY A 50 -29.91 23.52 -14.27
N TRP A 51 -30.08 24.27 -13.18
CA TRP A 51 -29.14 24.24 -12.06
C TRP A 51 -29.36 23.02 -11.16
N GLN A 52 -28.35 22.15 -11.09
CA GLN A 52 -28.31 21.07 -10.10
C GLN A 52 -27.44 21.53 -8.93
N ARG A 53 -28.01 21.50 -7.73
CA ARG A 53 -27.33 21.86 -6.49
C ARG A 53 -26.97 20.57 -5.76
N ASP A 54 -25.95 20.64 -4.93
CA ASP A 54 -25.67 19.63 -3.90
C ASP A 54 -25.24 18.24 -4.43
N THR A 55 -24.61 18.18 -5.60
CA THR A 55 -24.12 16.90 -6.15
C THR A 55 -22.93 16.35 -5.37
N GLY A 56 -22.85 15.02 -5.27
CA GLY A 56 -21.63 14.31 -4.92
C GLY A 56 -20.86 13.91 -6.18
N LEU A 57 -19.57 13.62 -6.02
CA LEU A 57 -18.68 13.23 -7.09
C LEU A 57 -18.28 11.77 -6.92
N LEU A 58 -18.46 10.98 -7.97
CA LEU A 58 -17.93 9.63 -8.07
C LEU A 58 -16.74 9.64 -9.03
N SER A 59 -15.52 9.46 -8.49
CA SER A 59 -14.33 9.19 -9.29
C SER A 59 -14.25 7.70 -9.58
N ALA A 60 -14.70 7.31 -10.77
CA ALA A 60 -14.74 5.91 -11.17
C ALA A 60 -13.39 5.52 -11.79
N ASN A 61 -12.47 5.02 -10.97
CA ASN A 61 -11.14 4.54 -11.39
C ASN A 61 -11.06 3.01 -11.35
N SER A 62 -10.33 2.44 -12.29
CA SER A 62 -9.97 1.03 -12.25
C SER A 62 -8.59 0.76 -12.84
N PHE A 63 -8.01 -0.36 -12.43
CA PHE A 63 -6.87 -0.97 -13.12
C PHE A 63 -7.28 -2.35 -13.69
N PRO A 64 -7.14 -2.57 -15.01
CA PRO A 64 -6.75 -1.60 -16.05
C PRO A 64 -7.81 -0.51 -16.28
N THR A 65 -7.41 0.59 -16.91
CA THR A 65 -8.28 1.73 -17.28
C THR A 65 -9.14 1.44 -18.51
N GLY A 66 -10.09 2.33 -18.85
CA GLY A 66 -11.01 2.15 -19.98
C GLY A 66 -12.05 1.05 -19.78
N ALA A 67 -12.45 0.77 -18.54
CA ALA A 67 -13.56 -0.13 -18.23
C ALA A 67 -14.90 0.61 -18.31
N GLN A 68 -15.99 -0.11 -18.56
CA GLN A 68 -17.35 0.44 -18.53
C GLN A 68 -17.82 0.58 -17.09
N VAL A 69 -18.46 1.70 -16.78
CA VAL A 69 -19.02 2.01 -15.46
C VAL A 69 -20.54 2.07 -15.59
N LYS A 70 -21.23 1.20 -14.85
CA LYS A 70 -22.69 1.22 -14.72
C LYS A 70 -23.08 1.64 -13.31
N ILE A 71 -24.12 2.47 -13.24
CA ILE A 71 -24.72 2.94 -11.99
C ILE A 71 -26.16 2.43 -11.96
N ASN A 72 -26.52 1.63 -10.95
CA ASN A 72 -27.82 0.98 -10.82
C ASN A 72 -28.22 0.23 -12.10
N GLY A 73 -27.27 -0.52 -12.68
CA GLY A 73 -27.45 -1.31 -13.90
C GLY A 73 -27.48 -0.51 -15.22
N ARG A 74 -27.39 0.83 -15.20
CA ARG A 74 -27.38 1.67 -16.40
C ARG A 74 -25.96 2.15 -16.73
N LEU A 75 -25.56 2.05 -18.00
CA LEU A 75 -24.27 2.56 -18.46
C LEU A 75 -24.22 4.08 -18.23
N ALA A 76 -23.24 4.52 -17.43
CA ALA A 76 -23.07 5.93 -17.08
C ALA A 76 -21.83 6.53 -17.74
N ALA A 77 -20.71 5.80 -17.74
CA ALA A 77 -19.41 6.32 -18.20
C ALA A 77 -18.40 5.20 -18.47
N ALA A 78 -17.17 5.62 -18.80
CA ALA A 78 -15.98 4.77 -18.69
C ALA A 78 -15.12 5.21 -17.50
N THR A 79 -14.16 4.38 -17.08
CA THR A 79 -13.26 4.72 -15.97
C THR A 79 -12.33 5.88 -16.30
N ASP A 80 -11.79 6.51 -15.25
CA ASP A 80 -11.03 7.77 -15.26
C ASP A 80 -11.89 9.00 -15.62
N GLN A 81 -13.20 8.86 -15.50
CA GLN A 81 -14.16 9.95 -15.56
C GLN A 81 -14.75 10.21 -14.18
N THR A 82 -15.03 11.49 -13.90
CA THR A 82 -15.77 11.89 -12.69
C THR A 82 -17.24 12.05 -13.03
N LEU A 83 -18.08 11.27 -12.36
CA LEU A 83 -19.53 11.33 -12.46
C LEU A 83 -20.10 12.25 -11.37
N TYR A 84 -21.13 13.01 -11.73
CA TYR A 84 -21.86 13.87 -10.80
C TYR A 84 -23.19 13.21 -10.53
N LEU A 85 -23.39 12.83 -9.28
CA LEU A 85 -24.56 12.09 -8.83
C LEU A 85 -25.23 12.86 -7.72
N ASP A 86 -26.55 12.69 -7.58
CA ASP A 86 -27.23 13.17 -6.38
C ASP A 86 -26.73 12.37 -5.17
N PRO A 87 -26.72 12.94 -3.96
CA PRO A 87 -26.33 12.19 -2.77
C PRO A 87 -27.31 11.05 -2.50
N ASP A 88 -26.86 9.81 -2.70
CA ASP A 88 -27.63 8.59 -2.48
C ASP A 88 -26.71 7.36 -2.45
N THR A 89 -27.27 6.20 -2.19
CA THR A 89 -26.60 4.91 -2.32
C THR A 89 -26.77 4.35 -3.72
N TYR A 90 -25.66 3.97 -4.34
CA TYR A 90 -25.62 3.44 -5.70
C TYR A 90 -24.96 2.07 -5.76
N GLU A 91 -25.51 1.20 -6.60
CA GLU A 91 -24.83 -0.01 -7.05
C GLU A 91 -23.90 0.34 -8.22
N VAL A 92 -22.60 0.23 -7.99
CA VAL A 92 -21.57 0.51 -8.99
C VAL A 92 -21.03 -0.80 -9.52
N GLU A 93 -21.15 -1.00 -10.83
CA GLU A 93 -20.53 -2.10 -11.56
C GLU A 93 -19.46 -1.51 -12.49
N ILE A 94 -18.23 -2.04 -12.38
CA ILE A 94 -17.15 -1.75 -13.32
C ILE A 94 -16.80 -3.04 -14.05
N SER A 95 -16.94 -3.03 -15.37
CA SER A 95 -16.75 -4.22 -16.21
C SER A 95 -15.86 -3.92 -17.41
N LYS A 96 -14.97 -4.84 -17.76
CA LYS A 96 -14.12 -4.75 -18.95
C LYS A 96 -13.99 -6.12 -19.60
N ASP A 97 -13.99 -6.15 -20.93
CA ASP A 97 -13.83 -7.39 -21.69
C ASP A 97 -12.55 -8.14 -21.31
N GLY A 98 -12.70 -9.43 -21.00
CA GLY A 98 -11.61 -10.29 -20.53
C GLY A 98 -11.31 -10.21 -19.03
N TYR A 99 -12.04 -9.38 -18.28
CA TYR A 99 -11.88 -9.21 -16.84
C TYR A 99 -13.18 -9.53 -16.08
N GLN A 100 -13.04 -10.00 -14.85
CA GLN A 100 -14.15 -10.20 -13.94
C GLN A 100 -14.75 -8.82 -13.57
N PRO A 101 -16.08 -8.69 -13.61
CA PRO A 101 -16.74 -7.46 -13.19
C PRO A 101 -16.54 -7.22 -11.69
N TRP A 102 -16.32 -5.96 -11.34
CA TRP A 102 -16.25 -5.49 -9.96
C TRP A 102 -17.58 -4.85 -9.56
N TYR A 103 -18.08 -5.21 -8.38
CA TYR A 103 -19.34 -4.70 -7.84
C TYR A 103 -19.10 -4.11 -6.46
N LYS A 104 -19.66 -2.92 -6.21
CA LYS A 104 -19.69 -2.34 -4.86
C LYS A 104 -20.90 -1.42 -4.69
N THR A 105 -21.52 -1.51 -3.52
CA THR A 105 -22.50 -0.52 -3.07
C THR A 105 -21.76 0.67 -2.48
N MET A 106 -21.97 1.85 -3.04
CA MET A 106 -21.27 3.07 -2.63
C MET A 106 -22.25 4.16 -2.23
N ILE A 107 -21.95 4.83 -1.13
CA ILE A 107 -22.72 5.97 -0.61
C ILE A 107 -22.05 7.22 -1.16
N ILE A 108 -22.80 8.01 -1.93
CA ILE A 108 -22.34 9.28 -2.47
C ILE A 108 -22.86 10.40 -1.59
N GLU A 109 -21.94 11.20 -1.07
CA GLU A 109 -22.25 12.32 -0.19
C GLU A 109 -22.11 13.66 -0.93
N LYS A 110 -22.88 14.66 -0.48
CA LYS A 110 -22.88 16.01 -1.03
C LYS A 110 -21.49 16.64 -0.96
N GLU A 111 -21.04 17.26 -2.06
CA GLU A 111 -19.77 18.01 -2.16
C GLU A 111 -18.50 17.18 -1.89
N LEU A 112 -18.63 15.85 -1.80
CA LEU A 112 -17.52 14.93 -1.53
C LEU A 112 -17.20 14.06 -2.74
N VAL A 113 -15.93 13.64 -2.81
CA VAL A 113 -15.43 12.75 -3.86
C VAL A 113 -15.30 11.34 -3.30
N THR A 114 -16.14 10.43 -3.78
CA THR A 114 -16.02 8.99 -3.51
C THR A 114 -15.25 8.32 -4.64
N GLN A 115 -14.28 7.47 -4.29
CA GLN A 115 -13.44 6.77 -5.28
C GLN A 115 -13.75 5.28 -5.32
N THR A 116 -13.73 4.67 -6.51
CA THR A 116 -13.90 3.21 -6.66
C THR A 116 -12.61 2.43 -6.45
N ASN A 117 -11.49 2.93 -7.01
CA ASN A 117 -10.17 2.28 -6.97
C ASN A 117 -10.24 0.76 -7.29
N ALA A 118 -11.03 0.39 -8.30
CA ALA A 118 -11.34 -1.01 -8.58
C ALA A 118 -10.16 -1.73 -9.24
N LEU A 119 -9.75 -2.87 -8.68
CA LEU A 119 -8.81 -3.78 -9.34
C LEU A 119 -9.60 -4.88 -10.05
N LEU A 120 -9.52 -4.93 -11.38
CA LEU A 120 -10.21 -5.95 -12.17
C LEU A 120 -9.27 -7.12 -12.44
N PHE A 121 -9.71 -8.34 -12.12
CA PHE A 121 -8.93 -9.55 -12.34
C PHE A 121 -9.25 -10.16 -13.71
N PRO A 122 -8.25 -10.61 -14.51
CA PRO A 122 -8.51 -11.30 -15.77
C PRO A 122 -9.35 -12.56 -15.55
N ILE A 123 -10.30 -12.85 -16.44
CA ILE A 123 -11.12 -14.08 -16.39
C ILE A 123 -10.24 -15.31 -16.67
N ALA A 124 -9.32 -15.19 -17.62
CA ALA A 124 -8.37 -16.23 -18.00
C ALA A 124 -6.95 -15.67 -17.86
N PRO A 125 -6.33 -15.75 -16.68
CA PRO A 125 -4.95 -15.29 -16.51
C PRO A 125 -4.02 -16.11 -17.41
N SER A 126 -3.14 -15.44 -18.16
CA SER A 126 -2.11 -16.11 -18.94
C SER A 126 -1.04 -16.67 -18.00
N LEU A 127 -0.85 -17.99 -18.02
CA LEU A 127 0.25 -18.63 -17.31
C LEU A 127 1.42 -18.83 -18.27
N THR A 128 2.58 -18.30 -17.91
CA THR A 128 3.84 -18.57 -18.61
C THR A 128 4.72 -19.42 -17.73
N THR A 129 5.33 -20.47 -18.29
CA THR A 129 6.30 -21.29 -17.56
C THR A 129 7.53 -20.45 -17.20
N LEU A 130 7.91 -20.43 -15.92
CA LEU A 130 9.12 -19.75 -15.47
C LEU A 130 10.39 -20.38 -16.08
N THR A 131 10.46 -21.72 -16.06
CA THR A 131 11.50 -22.50 -16.74
C THR A 131 10.90 -23.76 -17.38
N PHE A 132 11.64 -24.35 -18.33
CA PHE A 132 11.31 -25.67 -18.92
C PHE A 132 12.12 -26.82 -18.27
N THR A 133 13.04 -26.49 -17.37
CA THR A 133 13.98 -27.42 -16.72
C THR A 133 13.57 -27.76 -15.29
N GLY A 134 12.44 -27.23 -14.82
CA GLY A 134 12.08 -27.26 -13.41
C GLY A 134 12.87 -26.23 -12.59
N VAL A 135 12.37 -25.96 -11.40
CA VAL A 135 13.01 -25.09 -10.41
C VAL A 135 12.89 -25.71 -9.02
N GLU A 136 13.89 -25.47 -8.20
CA GLU A 136 13.90 -25.86 -6.79
C GLU A 136 14.32 -24.65 -5.93
N HIS A 137 14.19 -24.77 -4.60
CA HIS A 137 14.62 -23.74 -3.64
C HIS A 137 14.10 -22.33 -3.97
N ILE A 138 12.81 -22.23 -4.28
CA ILE A 138 12.16 -20.95 -4.56
C ILE A 138 12.12 -20.12 -3.27
N LEU A 139 12.65 -18.89 -3.33
CA LEU A 139 12.69 -17.97 -2.20
C LEU A 139 12.35 -16.55 -2.65
N PRO A 140 11.20 -15.99 -2.26
CA PRO A 140 10.88 -14.59 -2.54
C PRO A 140 11.80 -13.64 -1.76
N SER A 141 12.09 -12.48 -2.32
CA SER A 141 12.82 -11.43 -1.62
C SER A 141 11.96 -10.77 -0.53
N PRO A 142 12.58 -10.15 0.49
CA PRO A 142 11.87 -9.46 1.58
C PRO A 142 10.88 -8.38 1.12
N ASP A 143 11.16 -7.72 -0.01
CA ASP A 143 10.27 -6.73 -0.62
C ASP A 143 9.15 -7.34 -1.49
N GLY A 144 9.17 -8.66 -1.73
CA GLY A 144 8.24 -9.38 -2.59
C GLY A 144 8.40 -9.11 -4.09
N GLN A 145 9.45 -8.40 -4.51
CA GLN A 145 9.64 -7.96 -5.89
C GLN A 145 10.54 -8.88 -6.70
N LYS A 146 11.28 -9.80 -6.07
CA LYS A 146 12.18 -10.74 -6.72
C LYS A 146 11.93 -12.17 -6.23
N LEU A 147 12.29 -13.13 -7.06
CA LEU A 147 12.23 -14.54 -6.76
C LEU A 147 13.58 -15.18 -7.05
N LEU A 148 14.25 -15.68 -6.01
CA LEU A 148 15.40 -16.57 -6.16
C LEU A 148 14.91 -17.98 -6.45
N TYR A 149 15.57 -18.69 -7.36
CA TYR A 149 15.36 -20.12 -7.54
C TYR A 149 16.61 -20.80 -8.08
N TYR A 150 16.70 -22.10 -7.87
CA TYR A 150 17.73 -22.98 -8.41
C TYR A 150 17.22 -23.73 -9.64
N THR A 151 18.08 -23.97 -10.63
CA THR A 151 17.77 -24.88 -11.75
C THR A 151 18.95 -25.79 -12.09
N ALA A 152 18.66 -27.08 -12.23
CA ALA A 152 19.60 -28.13 -12.61
C ALA A 152 19.50 -28.42 -14.12
N SER A 153 19.94 -27.48 -14.97
CA SER A 153 19.88 -27.66 -16.43
C SER A 153 20.73 -28.85 -16.90
N VAL A 154 20.07 -29.91 -17.39
CA VAL A 154 20.70 -31.17 -17.82
C VAL A 154 21.46 -31.05 -19.16
N SER A 155 21.08 -30.11 -20.03
CA SER A 155 21.62 -29.98 -21.39
C SER A 155 22.72 -28.92 -21.55
N ALA A 156 22.95 -28.10 -20.52
CA ALA A 156 23.93 -27.04 -20.53
C ALA A 156 24.48 -26.79 -19.13
N GLU A 157 25.69 -27.29 -18.87
CA GLU A 157 26.38 -27.18 -17.57
C GLU A 157 26.44 -25.72 -17.07
N ARG A 158 26.72 -24.76 -17.96
CA ARG A 158 26.79 -23.34 -17.58
C ARG A 158 25.46 -22.71 -17.16
N LYS A 159 24.34 -23.37 -17.43
CA LYS A 159 23.00 -22.94 -17.00
C LYS A 159 22.58 -23.60 -15.68
N LYS A 160 23.42 -24.45 -15.10
CA LYS A 160 23.22 -24.99 -13.76
C LYS A 160 23.55 -23.89 -12.74
N GLY A 161 22.60 -23.52 -11.89
CA GLY A 161 22.87 -22.49 -10.88
C GLY A 161 21.65 -21.75 -10.35
N LEU A 162 21.92 -20.64 -9.67
CA LEU A 162 20.90 -19.79 -9.07
C LEU A 162 20.52 -18.63 -10.00
N TYR A 163 19.22 -18.36 -10.03
CA TYR A 163 18.62 -17.32 -10.85
C TYR A 163 17.75 -16.41 -10.00
N VAL A 164 17.73 -15.13 -10.35
CA VAL A 164 16.81 -14.14 -9.79
C VAL A 164 15.85 -13.70 -10.89
N LEU A 165 14.57 -13.78 -10.60
CA LEU A 165 13.49 -13.28 -11.44
C LEU A 165 12.89 -12.02 -10.81
N ASP A 166 12.85 -10.93 -11.56
CA ASP A 166 12.11 -9.72 -11.17
C ASP A 166 10.59 -9.93 -11.40
N LEU A 167 9.79 -9.84 -10.33
CA LEU A 167 8.33 -9.96 -10.34
C LEU A 167 7.64 -8.61 -10.62
N ALA A 168 8.30 -7.51 -10.29
CA ALA A 168 7.77 -6.17 -10.55
C ALA A 168 7.84 -5.82 -12.04
N SER A 169 6.70 -5.46 -12.62
CA SER A 169 6.64 -4.98 -14.00
C SER A 169 7.17 -3.54 -14.10
N SER A 170 8.48 -3.36 -14.26
CA SER A 170 9.00 -2.04 -14.64
C SER A 170 8.58 -1.71 -16.07
N GLN A 171 8.04 -0.50 -16.28
CA GLN A 171 7.67 0.04 -17.59
C GLN A 171 8.89 0.16 -18.53
N PHE A 172 10.11 0.13 -17.98
CA PHE A 172 11.36 0.36 -18.72
C PHE A 172 12.39 -0.78 -18.58
N SER A 173 12.05 -1.93 -18.00
CA SER A 173 13.02 -3.05 -17.93
C SER A 173 13.13 -3.74 -19.29
N LEU A 174 14.29 -3.60 -19.94
CA LEU A 174 14.66 -4.32 -21.17
C LEU A 174 15.00 -5.80 -20.90
N GLN A 175 15.11 -6.23 -19.64
CA GLN A 175 15.39 -7.61 -19.26
C GLN A 175 14.36 -8.10 -18.24
N LYS A 176 13.21 -8.56 -18.72
CA LYS A 176 12.13 -9.16 -17.91
C LYS A 176 12.30 -10.68 -17.68
N GLY A 177 13.47 -11.20 -18.05
CA GLY A 177 13.77 -12.63 -17.96
C GLY A 177 14.55 -12.96 -16.68
N PRO A 178 14.53 -14.22 -16.26
CA PRO A 178 15.37 -14.66 -15.15
C PRO A 178 16.85 -14.44 -15.46
N ARG A 179 17.57 -13.93 -14.46
CA ARG A 179 18.99 -13.61 -14.55
C ARG A 179 19.78 -14.60 -13.70
N GLN A 180 20.77 -15.24 -14.29
CA GLN A 180 21.67 -16.09 -13.53
C GLN A 180 22.57 -15.22 -12.65
N ILE A 181 22.65 -15.54 -11.36
CA ILE A 181 23.49 -14.80 -10.40
C ILE A 181 24.72 -15.59 -9.97
N ILE A 182 24.71 -16.92 -10.08
CA ILE A 182 25.89 -17.75 -9.86
C ILE A 182 25.76 -19.08 -10.60
N GLU A 183 26.87 -19.58 -11.14
CA GLU A 183 26.98 -20.89 -11.80
C GLU A 183 27.38 -21.97 -10.79
N GLU A 184 26.79 -23.15 -10.91
CA GLU A 184 27.22 -24.32 -10.15
C GLU A 184 28.55 -24.84 -10.68
N THR A 185 29.48 -25.15 -9.77
CA THR A 185 30.80 -25.67 -10.16
C THR A 185 31.12 -26.93 -9.36
N SER A 186 32.14 -27.68 -9.76
CA SER A 186 32.60 -28.85 -9.01
C SER A 186 33.00 -28.54 -7.55
N GLN A 187 33.31 -27.28 -7.24
CA GLN A 187 33.67 -26.80 -5.90
C GLN A 187 32.50 -26.14 -5.15
N LEU A 188 31.35 -25.94 -5.80
CA LEU A 188 30.20 -25.24 -5.26
C LEU A 188 28.93 -25.98 -5.67
N ASN A 189 28.44 -26.84 -4.78
CA ASN A 189 27.17 -27.54 -4.94
C ASN A 189 26.02 -26.60 -4.50
N LEU A 190 25.20 -26.18 -5.47
CA LEU A 190 24.09 -25.25 -5.25
C LEU A 190 22.76 -25.97 -4.97
N GLU A 191 22.65 -27.25 -5.29
CA GLU A 191 21.46 -28.08 -5.02
C GLU A 191 21.22 -28.24 -3.51
N GLN A 192 22.28 -28.22 -2.70
CA GLN A 192 22.19 -28.32 -1.24
C GLN A 192 22.32 -26.95 -0.55
N ALA A 193 22.41 -25.87 -1.33
CA ALA A 193 22.63 -24.55 -0.79
C ALA A 193 21.34 -23.98 -0.18
N ARG A 194 21.51 -23.21 0.88
CA ARG A 194 20.45 -22.36 1.44
C ARG A 194 20.83 -20.92 1.18
N ALA A 195 19.82 -20.08 1.00
CA ALA A 195 20.04 -18.67 0.77
C ALA A 195 19.21 -17.84 1.76
N ILE A 196 19.79 -16.72 2.19
CA ILE A 196 19.14 -15.72 3.03
C ILE A 196 19.28 -14.39 2.30
N TRP A 197 18.17 -13.71 2.08
CA TRP A 197 18.17 -12.38 1.47
C TRP A 197 18.62 -11.32 2.46
N SER A 198 19.35 -10.32 1.96
CA SER A 198 19.53 -9.08 2.70
C SER A 198 18.19 -8.32 2.84
N PRO A 199 18.02 -7.47 3.86
CA PRO A 199 16.76 -6.76 4.14
C PRO A 199 16.33 -5.83 3.00
N ASP A 200 17.27 -5.37 2.19
CA ASP A 200 17.08 -4.51 1.03
C ASP A 200 16.93 -5.26 -0.29
N SER A 201 16.97 -6.59 -0.26
CA SER A 201 16.81 -7.46 -1.43
C SER A 201 17.88 -7.24 -2.51
N THR A 202 19.08 -6.79 -2.13
CA THR A 202 20.22 -6.57 -3.05
C THR A 202 21.29 -7.64 -2.94
N GLU A 203 21.44 -8.28 -1.78
CA GLU A 203 22.43 -9.30 -1.51
C GLU A 203 21.80 -10.62 -1.05
N LEU A 204 22.57 -11.69 -1.18
CA LEU A 204 22.21 -13.04 -0.77
C LEU A 204 23.37 -13.68 -0.02
N LEU A 205 23.13 -14.07 1.22
CA LEU A 205 24.04 -14.95 1.96
C LEU A 205 23.73 -16.39 1.57
N LEU A 206 24.62 -16.97 0.76
CA LEU A 206 24.56 -18.34 0.31
C LEU A 206 25.33 -19.24 1.29
N ILE A 207 24.64 -20.20 1.89
CA ILE A 207 25.18 -21.17 2.83
C ILE A 207 25.27 -22.52 2.13
N THR A 208 26.49 -23.01 1.94
CA THR A 208 26.75 -24.35 1.40
C THR A 208 27.46 -25.23 2.42
N PRO A 209 27.53 -26.56 2.23
CA PRO A 209 28.23 -27.44 3.18
C PRO A 209 29.71 -27.10 3.40
N ASN A 210 30.37 -26.46 2.43
CA ASN A 210 31.82 -26.26 2.43
C ASN A 210 32.25 -24.80 2.69
N LYS A 211 31.41 -23.82 2.35
CA LYS A 211 31.71 -22.39 2.46
C LYS A 211 30.42 -21.57 2.45
N GLU A 212 30.52 -20.35 2.97
CA GLU A 212 29.44 -19.38 2.93
C GLU A 212 29.88 -18.19 2.08
N LEU A 213 29.00 -17.71 1.20
CA LEU A 213 29.34 -16.69 0.20
C LEU A 213 28.31 -15.57 0.25
N LEU A 214 28.78 -14.32 0.15
CA LEU A 214 27.91 -13.17 -0.04
C LEU A 214 27.82 -12.84 -1.55
N LEU A 215 26.62 -12.88 -2.10
CA LEU A 215 26.35 -12.68 -3.52
C LEU A 215 25.59 -11.39 -3.75
N GLN A 216 25.86 -10.73 -4.87
CA GLN A 216 25.02 -9.64 -5.37
C GLN A 216 23.89 -10.23 -6.22
N ALA A 217 22.64 -9.84 -5.95
CA ALA A 217 21.47 -10.40 -6.62
C ALA A 217 21.22 -9.81 -8.02
N ASP A 218 21.90 -8.72 -8.37
CA ASP A 218 21.70 -7.99 -9.62
C ASP A 218 22.67 -8.38 -10.75
N ARG A 219 23.67 -9.22 -10.48
CA ARG A 219 24.72 -9.57 -11.43
C ARG A 219 25.17 -11.02 -11.30
N LEU A 220 25.84 -11.50 -12.35
CA LEU A 220 26.54 -12.78 -12.29
C LEU A 220 27.80 -12.63 -11.42
N ASN A 221 27.91 -13.45 -10.38
CA ASN A 221 29.03 -13.45 -9.45
C ASN A 221 30.10 -14.46 -9.91
N ASP A 222 31.35 -14.02 -9.92
CA ASP A 222 32.50 -14.88 -10.25
C ASP A 222 32.95 -15.68 -9.03
N THR A 223 32.71 -16.99 -9.05
CA THR A 223 33.06 -17.93 -7.98
C THR A 223 34.53 -17.88 -7.57
N SER A 224 35.44 -17.49 -8.46
CA SER A 224 36.88 -17.37 -8.17
C SER A 224 37.24 -16.13 -7.34
N GLN A 225 36.41 -15.09 -7.39
CA GLN A 225 36.63 -13.81 -6.70
C GLN A 225 35.88 -13.73 -5.36
N LEU A 226 34.87 -14.59 -5.18
CA LEU A 226 34.09 -14.64 -3.95
C LEU A 226 34.93 -15.17 -2.78
N LYS A 227 34.86 -14.46 -1.66
CA LYS A 227 35.52 -14.84 -0.41
C LYS A 227 34.54 -15.62 0.46
N ASP A 228 35.08 -16.57 1.22
CA ASP A 228 34.32 -17.26 2.25
C ASP A 228 34.04 -16.29 3.42
N VAL A 229 32.76 -16.06 3.70
CA VAL A 229 32.28 -15.18 4.76
C VAL A 229 31.80 -15.95 6.00
N SER A 230 32.09 -17.25 6.11
CA SER A 230 31.68 -18.08 7.26
C SER A 230 32.07 -17.49 8.62
N PHE A 231 33.23 -16.83 8.70
CA PHE A 231 33.69 -16.17 9.93
C PHE A 231 32.94 -14.86 10.25
N GLN A 232 32.32 -14.23 9.25
CA GLN A 232 31.54 -13.01 9.36
C GLN A 232 30.04 -13.28 9.44
N ARG A 233 29.58 -14.51 9.19
CA ARG A 233 28.17 -14.90 9.15
C ARG A 233 27.35 -14.29 10.29
N LYS A 234 27.82 -14.47 11.53
CA LYS A 234 27.10 -13.97 12.72
C LYS A 234 26.97 -12.45 12.69
N GLN A 235 28.03 -11.76 12.28
CA GLN A 235 28.03 -10.30 12.16
C GLN A 235 27.08 -9.84 11.06
N ILE A 236 27.15 -10.45 9.86
CA ILE A 236 26.28 -10.11 8.72
C ILE A 236 24.81 -10.30 9.08
N LEU A 237 24.44 -11.46 9.64
CA LEU A 237 23.05 -11.73 10.02
C LEU A 237 22.55 -10.81 11.12
N SER A 238 23.43 -10.45 12.06
CA SER A 238 23.14 -9.49 13.13
C SER A 238 22.89 -8.08 12.59
N GLU A 239 23.73 -7.60 11.65
CA GLU A 239 23.55 -6.32 10.97
C GLU A 239 22.27 -6.28 10.13
N TRP A 240 21.97 -7.37 9.43
CA TRP A 240 20.73 -7.51 8.64
C TRP A 240 19.48 -7.53 9.52
N GLU A 241 19.51 -8.24 10.65
CA GLU A 241 18.39 -8.26 11.59
C GLU A 241 18.16 -6.89 12.24
N GLU A 242 19.25 -6.17 12.58
CA GLU A 242 19.17 -4.78 13.02
C GLU A 242 18.52 -3.89 11.95
N GLU A 243 18.95 -3.99 10.69
CA GLU A 243 18.36 -3.21 9.61
C GLU A 243 16.87 -3.55 9.42
N MET A 244 16.49 -4.84 9.47
CA MET A 244 15.08 -5.25 9.41
C MET A 244 14.29 -4.64 10.56
N TYR A 245 14.82 -4.72 11.79
CA TYR A 245 14.23 -4.15 12.98
C TYR A 245 14.03 -2.63 12.84
N LEU A 246 15.05 -1.88 12.40
CA LEU A 246 14.97 -0.43 12.23
C LEU A 246 13.94 -0.03 11.16
N ARG A 247 13.91 -0.73 10.04
CA ARG A 247 12.93 -0.52 8.96
C ARG A 247 11.52 -0.81 9.43
N GLU A 248 11.31 -1.95 10.08
CA GLU A 248 10.01 -2.34 10.63
C GLU A 248 9.53 -1.30 11.64
N ARG A 249 10.39 -0.90 12.57
CA ARG A 249 10.10 0.16 13.54
C ARG A 249 9.72 1.48 12.88
N GLN A 250 10.42 1.88 11.83
CA GLN A 250 10.09 3.08 11.05
C GLN A 250 8.69 2.97 10.43
N PHE A 251 8.38 1.85 9.78
CA PHE A 251 7.07 1.67 9.13
C PHE A 251 5.94 1.57 10.14
N MET A 252 6.15 0.90 11.28
CA MET A 252 5.14 0.80 12.34
C MET A 252 4.80 2.15 12.96
N ARG A 253 5.76 3.09 13.03
CA ARG A 253 5.49 4.46 13.53
C ARG A 253 4.48 5.25 12.69
N GLU A 254 4.23 4.82 11.46
CA GLU A 254 3.20 5.44 10.61
C GLU A 254 1.78 4.93 10.92
N PHE A 255 1.65 3.88 11.74
CA PHE A 255 0.38 3.32 12.19
C PHE A 255 0.01 3.83 13.59
N PRO A 256 -1.29 3.88 13.94
CA PRO A 256 -1.73 4.22 15.29
C PRO A 256 -1.21 3.26 16.36
N GLU A 257 -1.03 3.76 17.57
CA GLU A 257 -0.46 3.02 18.70
C GLU A 257 -1.29 1.79 19.08
N GLU A 258 -2.61 1.87 18.98
CA GLU A 258 -3.53 0.78 19.24
C GLU A 258 -3.30 -0.38 18.26
N ILE A 259 -3.08 -0.07 16.98
CA ILE A 259 -2.85 -1.07 15.92
C ILE A 259 -1.47 -1.70 16.08
N VAL A 260 -0.46 -0.90 16.40
CA VAL A 260 0.89 -1.40 16.67
C VAL A 260 0.88 -2.32 17.89
N THR A 261 0.15 -1.96 18.95
CA THR A 261 -0.01 -2.81 20.14
C THR A 261 -0.67 -4.14 19.79
N ILE A 262 -1.76 -4.12 19.03
CA ILE A 262 -2.41 -5.36 18.56
C ILE A 262 -1.43 -6.21 17.75
N ALA A 263 -0.69 -5.58 16.83
CA ALA A 263 0.24 -6.28 15.95
C ALA A 263 1.40 -6.95 16.71
N THR A 264 1.86 -6.37 17.82
CA THR A 264 2.97 -6.90 18.62
C THR A 264 2.52 -7.87 19.70
N THR A 265 1.37 -7.66 20.35
CA THR A 265 0.96 -8.47 21.53
C THR A 265 -0.08 -9.53 21.21
N SER A 266 -0.92 -9.29 20.21
CA SER A 266 -2.19 -10.01 20.02
C SER A 266 -2.42 -10.43 18.57
N ALA A 267 -1.34 -10.51 17.79
CA ALA A 267 -1.39 -10.92 16.40
C ALA A 267 -0.18 -11.79 16.02
N GLN A 268 -0.35 -12.49 14.91
CA GLN A 268 0.67 -13.27 14.24
C GLN A 268 0.58 -13.06 12.74
N ASP A 269 1.61 -13.49 12.00
CA ASP A 269 1.66 -13.39 10.54
C ASP A 269 1.41 -11.95 10.07
N VAL A 270 2.19 -11.03 10.63
CA VAL A 270 2.05 -9.59 10.39
C VAL A 270 2.84 -9.18 9.14
N HIS A 271 2.15 -8.64 8.15
CA HIS A 271 2.73 -8.21 6.88
C HIS A 271 2.28 -6.81 6.48
N PHE A 272 3.23 -5.97 6.10
CA PHE A 272 2.93 -4.70 5.46
C PHE A 272 2.56 -4.92 4.00
N SER A 273 1.58 -4.16 3.51
CA SER A 273 1.38 -4.03 2.07
C SER A 273 2.66 -3.48 1.39
N PRO A 274 2.85 -3.72 0.08
CA PRO A 274 4.02 -3.22 -0.64
C PRO A 274 4.22 -1.70 -0.54
N ASP A 275 3.13 -0.93 -0.51
CA ASP A 275 3.11 0.53 -0.34
C ASP A 275 3.18 1.00 1.12
N LYS A 276 3.25 0.07 2.09
CA LYS A 276 3.32 0.34 3.54
C LYS A 276 2.14 1.13 4.10
N LYS A 277 0.99 1.10 3.43
CA LYS A 277 -0.25 1.77 3.86
C LYS A 277 -1.18 0.87 4.65
N ARG A 278 -1.02 -0.45 4.52
CA ARG A 278 -1.89 -1.44 5.14
C ARG A 278 -1.10 -2.48 5.91
N LEU A 279 -1.73 -3.02 6.93
CA LEU A 279 -1.20 -4.09 7.75
C LEU A 279 -2.13 -5.30 7.67
N LEU A 280 -1.65 -6.39 7.09
CA LEU A 280 -2.28 -7.71 7.20
C LEU A 280 -1.81 -8.36 8.49
N TYR A 281 -2.73 -8.94 9.25
CA TYR A 281 -2.41 -9.65 10.48
C TYR A 281 -3.48 -10.70 10.80
N THR A 282 -3.08 -11.74 11.53
CA THR A 282 -3.98 -12.75 12.08
C THR A 282 -4.12 -12.51 13.58
N ALA A 283 -5.33 -12.23 14.06
CA ALA A 283 -5.58 -11.97 15.48
C ALA A 283 -5.46 -13.27 16.30
N THR A 284 -4.77 -13.21 17.43
CA THR A 284 -4.62 -14.35 18.36
C THR A 284 -5.53 -14.25 19.58
N ALA A 285 -6.12 -13.08 19.82
CA ALA A 285 -7.02 -12.80 20.93
C ALA A 285 -8.28 -12.06 20.46
N GLU A 286 -9.34 -12.16 21.26
CA GLU A 286 -10.55 -11.37 21.06
C GLU A 286 -10.35 -9.95 21.61
N LEU A 287 -10.53 -8.94 20.77
CA LEU A 287 -10.35 -7.52 21.12
C LEU A 287 -11.23 -6.64 20.22
N THR A 288 -11.58 -5.44 20.68
CA THR A 288 -12.25 -4.44 19.85
C THR A 288 -11.33 -3.26 19.59
N ILE A 289 -11.10 -2.95 18.31
CA ILE A 289 -10.37 -1.76 17.88
C ILE A 289 -11.27 -0.54 18.12
N PRO A 290 -10.82 0.49 18.86
CA PRO A 290 -11.58 1.72 19.00
C PRO A 290 -11.63 2.50 17.68
N GLN A 291 -12.53 3.48 17.58
CA GLN A 291 -12.44 4.50 16.53
C GLN A 291 -11.24 5.39 16.86
N ILE A 292 -10.21 5.38 16.02
CA ILE A 292 -8.95 6.11 16.28
C ILE A 292 -9.06 7.54 15.73
N VAL A 293 -9.56 7.68 14.49
CA VAL A 293 -9.74 8.99 13.85
C VAL A 293 -11.14 9.52 14.13
N THR A 294 -11.22 10.61 14.88
CA THR A 294 -12.48 11.28 15.26
C THR A 294 -12.48 12.77 14.89
N PRO A 295 -13.46 13.26 14.09
CA PRO A 295 -14.50 12.49 13.41
C PRO A 295 -13.94 11.59 12.29
N PRO A 296 -14.66 10.55 11.86
CA PRO A 296 -14.24 9.70 10.74
C PRO A 296 -13.95 10.51 9.48
N LEU A 297 -13.05 10.01 8.65
CA LEU A 297 -12.70 10.67 7.40
C LEU A 297 -13.90 10.68 6.44
N PRO A 298 -14.20 11.85 5.83
CA PRO A 298 -15.27 11.95 4.85
C PRO A 298 -14.96 11.13 3.61
N ALA A 299 -15.99 10.57 2.95
CA ALA A 299 -15.87 9.79 1.71
C ALA A 299 -14.84 8.64 1.74
N SER A 300 -14.64 8.03 2.91
CA SER A 300 -13.85 6.80 3.06
C SER A 300 -14.58 5.57 2.48
N SER A 301 -13.87 4.46 2.31
CA SER A 301 -14.42 3.23 1.73
C SER A 301 -15.76 2.82 2.35
N THR A 302 -16.76 2.57 1.51
CA THR A 302 -18.11 2.14 1.95
C THR A 302 -18.19 0.66 2.31
N GLN A 303 -17.08 -0.08 2.21
CA GLN A 303 -17.02 -1.49 2.57
C GLN A 303 -17.27 -1.63 4.10
N PRO A 304 -18.12 -2.58 4.53
CA PRO A 304 -18.28 -2.89 5.94
C PRO A 304 -16.93 -3.26 6.58
N GLU A 305 -16.61 -2.58 7.68
CA GLU A 305 -15.44 -2.89 8.48
C GLU A 305 -15.77 -3.87 9.62
N ALA A 306 -14.75 -4.53 10.13
CA ALA A 306 -14.83 -5.44 11.27
C ALA A 306 -13.82 -4.98 12.34
N ARG A 307 -14.30 -4.28 13.38
CA ARG A 307 -13.46 -3.83 14.50
C ARG A 307 -13.41 -4.81 15.68
N THR A 308 -14.32 -5.78 15.73
CA THR A 308 -14.29 -6.85 16.74
C THR A 308 -13.49 -8.02 16.18
N LEU A 309 -12.27 -8.18 16.69
CA LEU A 309 -11.32 -9.20 16.31
C LEU A 309 -11.68 -10.53 16.97
N LYS A 310 -11.52 -11.62 16.24
CA LYS A 310 -11.69 -12.98 16.75
C LYS A 310 -10.38 -13.75 16.60
N PRO A 311 -10.03 -14.63 17.55
CA PRO A 311 -8.88 -15.52 17.40
C PRO A 311 -8.96 -16.31 16.09
N GLY A 312 -7.85 -16.33 15.33
CA GLY A 312 -7.76 -16.95 14.01
C GLY A 312 -8.30 -16.09 12.86
N GLY A 313 -8.93 -14.94 13.14
CA GLY A 313 -9.40 -14.02 12.11
C GLY A 313 -8.23 -13.32 11.41
N ILE A 314 -8.26 -13.29 10.08
CA ILE A 314 -7.32 -12.56 9.23
C ILE A 314 -7.92 -11.20 8.90
N TYR A 315 -7.18 -10.14 9.19
CA TYR A 315 -7.61 -8.77 9.02
C TYR A 315 -6.61 -7.95 8.22
N VAL A 316 -7.12 -6.93 7.53
CA VAL A 316 -6.31 -5.87 6.93
C VAL A 316 -6.75 -4.53 7.51
N TYR A 317 -5.82 -3.86 8.18
CA TYR A 317 -6.01 -2.49 8.64
C TYR A 317 -5.42 -1.50 7.63
N ASP A 318 -6.21 -0.50 7.23
CA ASP A 318 -5.80 0.62 6.39
C ASP A 318 -5.59 1.87 7.26
N ARG A 319 -4.35 2.36 7.32
CA ARG A 319 -3.98 3.51 8.15
C ARG A 319 -4.42 4.84 7.57
N GLU A 320 -4.69 4.92 6.27
CA GLU A 320 -5.13 6.16 5.64
C GLU A 320 -6.61 6.42 5.92
N GLU A 321 -7.42 5.38 6.02
CA GLU A 321 -8.87 5.50 6.25
C GLU A 321 -9.30 5.21 7.70
N ASP A 322 -8.41 4.69 8.55
CA ASP A 322 -8.74 4.06 9.85
C ASP A 322 -9.88 3.06 9.65
N LYS A 323 -9.63 2.03 8.84
CA LYS A 323 -10.60 0.94 8.61
C LYS A 323 -9.95 -0.42 8.72
N ASN A 324 -10.70 -1.38 9.26
CA ASN A 324 -10.25 -2.75 9.41
C ASN A 324 -11.18 -3.72 8.69
N PHE A 325 -10.66 -4.58 7.82
CA PHE A 325 -11.47 -5.50 7.01
C PHE A 325 -11.13 -6.95 7.34
N GLU A 326 -12.13 -7.76 7.65
CA GLU A 326 -11.98 -9.21 7.82
C GLU A 326 -11.90 -9.89 6.45
N LEU A 327 -10.87 -10.72 6.24
CA LEU A 327 -10.65 -11.46 5.00
C LEU A 327 -11.04 -12.93 5.11
N GLY A 328 -11.01 -13.50 6.32
CA GLY A 328 -11.27 -14.90 6.55
C GLY A 328 -10.79 -15.35 7.93
N THR A 329 -10.76 -16.66 8.14
CA THR A 329 -10.29 -17.28 9.38
C THR A 329 -9.35 -18.43 9.08
N VAL A 330 -8.40 -18.67 9.97
CA VAL A 330 -7.44 -19.77 9.94
C VAL A 330 -7.30 -20.39 11.32
N GLU A 331 -6.88 -21.66 11.36
CA GLU A 331 -6.43 -22.27 12.60
C GLU A 331 -5.10 -21.63 13.03
N LEU A 332 -5.02 -21.23 14.29
CA LEU A 332 -3.80 -20.62 14.84
C LEU A 332 -2.69 -21.67 14.87
N SER A 333 -1.53 -21.31 14.32
CA SER A 333 -0.32 -22.13 14.35
C SER A 333 0.56 -21.73 15.54
N GLU A 334 1.05 -22.71 16.29
CA GLU A 334 2.01 -22.49 17.39
C GLU A 334 3.47 -22.83 16.98
N GLY A 335 3.75 -23.01 15.69
CA GLY A 335 5.04 -23.50 15.18
C GLY A 335 6.02 -22.44 14.66
N ASN A 336 7.23 -22.89 14.30
CA ASN A 336 8.35 -22.08 13.74
C ASN A 336 8.06 -21.37 12.41
N GLY A 337 6.86 -21.50 11.84
CA GLY A 337 6.46 -20.87 10.57
C GLY A 337 5.67 -19.57 10.74
N VAL A 338 5.45 -19.13 11.99
CA VAL A 338 4.70 -17.92 12.29
C VAL A 338 5.61 -16.71 12.21
N LYS A 339 5.27 -15.75 11.35
CA LYS A 339 6.03 -14.50 11.28
C LYS A 339 5.68 -13.61 12.46
N ARG A 340 6.70 -13.23 13.23
CA ARG A 340 6.61 -12.24 14.32
C ARG A 340 7.34 -10.97 13.93
N LEU A 341 6.91 -9.85 14.51
CA LEU A 341 7.61 -8.58 14.41
C LEU A 341 8.90 -8.63 15.22
N LEU A 342 9.94 -8.00 14.72
CA LEU A 342 11.21 -7.75 15.41
C LEU A 342 11.10 -6.52 16.32
N ALA A 343 10.35 -5.51 15.90
CA ALA A 343 10.22 -4.23 16.59
C ALA A 343 9.00 -4.19 17.54
N GLU A 344 9.22 -4.57 18.79
CA GLU A 344 8.20 -4.49 19.85
C GLU A 344 8.21 -3.15 20.62
N ASP A 345 9.24 -2.32 20.44
CA ASP A 345 9.54 -1.08 21.17
C ASP A 345 9.34 0.18 20.29
N VAL A 346 8.34 0.13 19.40
CA VAL A 346 8.11 1.15 18.35
C VAL A 346 7.99 2.57 18.92
N PHE A 347 7.34 2.71 20.07
CA PHE A 347 7.07 3.99 20.73
C PHE A 347 8.06 4.37 21.83
N GLU A 348 9.06 3.52 22.10
CA GLU A 348 10.15 3.90 23.00
C GLU A 348 10.95 5.09 22.39
N PRO A 349 11.53 5.97 23.22
CA PRO A 349 12.23 7.16 22.72
C PRO A 349 13.47 6.79 21.90
N ALA A 350 14.18 5.73 22.28
CA ALA A 350 15.35 5.19 21.59
C ALA A 350 15.06 3.76 21.10
N PRO A 351 15.55 3.35 19.91
CA PRO A 351 15.56 1.95 19.53
C PRO A 351 16.56 1.16 20.39
N ARG A 352 16.28 -0.12 20.65
CA ARG A 352 17.15 -1.04 21.41
C ARG A 352 18.62 -1.04 20.95
N THR A 353 18.91 -0.73 19.68
CA THR A 353 20.27 -0.70 19.12
C THR A 353 21.12 0.50 19.58
N LEU A 354 20.51 1.59 20.05
CA LEU A 354 21.30 2.69 20.64
C LEU A 354 21.90 2.29 21.99
N ASP A 355 21.27 1.33 22.69
CA ASP A 355 21.69 0.83 23.99
C ASP A 355 22.44 -0.51 23.92
N ALA A 356 22.33 -1.24 22.80
CA ALA A 356 22.92 -2.57 22.60
C ALA A 356 23.74 -2.68 21.31
N SER A 357 24.84 -3.44 21.34
CA SER A 357 25.59 -3.79 20.13
C SER A 357 24.71 -4.63 19.17
N PRO A 358 24.90 -4.53 17.83
CA PRO A 358 24.18 -5.37 16.86
C PRO A 358 24.20 -6.86 17.22
N SER A 359 25.26 -7.32 17.88
CA SER A 359 25.44 -8.70 18.35
C SER A 359 24.34 -9.24 19.29
N SER A 360 23.42 -8.40 19.79
CA SER A 360 22.23 -8.84 20.53
C SER A 360 21.11 -9.44 19.67
N PHE A 361 21.16 -9.25 18.35
CA PHE A 361 20.18 -9.81 17.40
C PHE A 361 20.57 -11.22 16.97
N LEU A 362 19.72 -12.19 17.33
CA LEU A 362 19.99 -13.63 17.18
C LEU A 362 18.88 -14.38 16.44
N THR A 363 17.79 -13.71 16.08
CA THR A 363 16.61 -14.35 15.48
C THR A 363 16.96 -14.94 14.13
N LEU A 364 17.54 -14.17 13.21
CA LEU A 364 18.02 -14.66 11.90
C LEU A 364 19.13 -15.71 12.03
N GLN A 365 19.84 -15.74 13.16
CA GLN A 365 20.83 -16.79 13.44
C GLN A 365 20.17 -18.10 13.91
N ALA A 366 19.02 -18.01 14.56
CA ALA A 366 18.26 -19.13 15.09
C ALA A 366 17.31 -19.77 14.05
N THR A 367 16.95 -19.04 12.99
CA THR A 367 16.09 -19.57 11.93
C THR A 367 16.89 -20.29 10.85
N THR A 368 16.24 -21.24 10.17
CA THR A 368 16.73 -21.84 8.93
C THR A 368 16.13 -21.18 7.67
N SER A 369 15.33 -20.13 7.86
CA SER A 369 14.57 -19.41 6.82
C SER A 369 14.24 -18.00 7.30
N ALA A 370 14.57 -16.99 6.49
CA ALA A 370 14.24 -15.59 6.75
C ALA A 370 12.74 -15.30 6.56
#